data_AF-A0A2S8UGP3-F1
#
_entry.id   AF-A0A2S8UGP3-F1
#
_cell.length_a   1.000
_cell.length_b   1.000
_cell.length_c   1.000
_cell.angle_alpha   90.00
_cell.angle_beta   90.00
_cell.angle_gamma   90.00
#
_symmetry.space_group_name_H-M   'P 1'
#
loop_
_entity.id
_entity.type
_entity.pdbx_description
1 polymer ?
#
loop_
_entity_poly.entity_id
_entity_poly.type
_entity_poly.pdbx_seq_one_letter_code
_entity_poly.pdbx_strand_id
1 'polypeptide(L)'
;MNAPDIKRTSLADAFRGAGSEDAAELTGLLAPRRPSPPRQSATPAPASPDATESAPNAPAAEPVAAVTPATREAVPADPAKNKVDNVPAYISPVVLAAVRVARREGIAAGEPDKTYDELLVDALERVPLEEIRAIFAPEDAEAGGLLQRRKRRSRGAGGTQIQLRITGAQEDELTELAASVGAPSRSAFVNEVYRLAYLKE
;
A
#
# COMPACT_ATOMS: atom_id res chain seq x y z
N MET A 1 49.77 46.97 14.07
CA MET A 1 49.24 45.59 14.04
C MET A 1 48.42 45.46 12.76
N ASN A 2 48.88 44.68 11.78
CA ASN A 2 48.21 44.51 10.48
C ASN A 2 47.26 43.31 10.56
N ALA A 3 46.02 43.48 10.10
CA ALA A 3 45.02 42.42 10.05
C ALA A 3 45.38 41.36 8.97
N PRO A 4 45.07 40.07 9.17
CA PRO A 4 45.32 39.05 8.17
C PRO A 4 44.32 39.17 7.01
N ASP A 5 44.85 39.24 5.81
CA ASP A 5 44.12 39.36 4.55
C ASP A 5 43.58 37.97 4.14
N ILE A 6 42.28 37.71 4.39
CA ILE A 6 41.64 36.43 4.07
C ILE A 6 41.21 36.48 2.60
N LYS A 7 41.99 35.84 1.74
CA LYS A 7 41.65 35.63 0.33
C LYS A 7 40.41 34.73 0.23
N ARG A 8 39.24 35.34 0.01
CA ARG A 8 38.01 34.61 -0.31
C ARG A 8 38.08 34.14 -1.76
N THR A 9 38.21 32.84 -1.95
CA THR A 9 38.01 32.21 -3.26
C THR A 9 36.63 32.60 -3.78
N SER A 10 36.57 33.10 -5.02
CA SER A 10 35.33 33.56 -5.63
C SER A 10 34.35 32.41 -5.77
N LEU A 11 33.08 32.66 -5.47
CA LEU A 11 31.98 31.70 -5.66
C LEU A 11 31.88 31.23 -7.12
N ALA A 12 32.37 32.04 -8.07
CA ALA A 12 32.42 31.70 -9.49
C ALA A 12 33.41 30.55 -9.81
N ASP A 13 34.46 30.35 -9.00
CA ASP A 13 35.41 29.26 -9.23
C ASP A 13 34.85 27.90 -8.81
N ALA A 14 33.84 27.85 -7.93
CA ALA A 14 33.17 26.62 -7.53
C ALA A 14 32.28 26.02 -8.64
N PHE A 15 31.89 26.81 -9.64
CA PHE A 15 31.07 26.38 -10.78
C PHE A 15 31.89 26.22 -12.07
N ARG A 16 33.21 26.43 -12.02
CA ARG A 16 34.10 26.21 -13.15
C ARG A 16 34.36 24.70 -13.24
N GLY A 17 33.36 24.00 -13.77
CA GLY A 17 33.24 22.55 -13.76
C GLY A 17 34.52 21.83 -14.18
N ALA A 18 34.88 20.80 -13.40
CA ALA A 18 35.73 19.72 -13.88
C ALA A 18 34.99 19.09 -15.08
N GLY A 19 35.58 19.21 -16.26
CA GLY A 19 35.09 18.58 -17.48
C GLY A 19 34.92 17.09 -17.22
N SER A 20 33.68 16.62 -17.36
CA SER A 20 33.31 15.21 -17.31
C SER A 20 33.83 14.53 -18.58
N GLU A 21 35.10 14.12 -18.57
CA GLU A 21 35.67 13.28 -19.64
C GLU A 21 34.95 11.93 -19.75
N ASP A 22 34.24 11.49 -18.70
CA ASP A 22 33.47 10.24 -18.67
C ASP A 22 32.07 10.32 -19.35
N ALA A 23 31.61 11.51 -19.76
CA ALA A 23 30.28 11.64 -20.40
C ALA A 23 30.32 11.34 -21.92
N ALA A 24 31.50 11.37 -22.53
CA ALA A 24 31.67 11.11 -23.96
C ALA A 24 31.58 9.62 -24.31
N GLU A 25 31.76 8.71 -23.34
CA GLU A 25 31.73 7.26 -23.56
C GLU A 25 30.32 6.64 -23.52
N LEU A 26 29.30 7.41 -23.12
CA LEU A 26 27.90 6.96 -23.06
C LEU A 26 27.03 7.45 -24.24
N THR A 27 27.60 8.25 -25.14
CA THR A 27 26.99 8.74 -26.39
C THR A 27 26.90 7.62 -27.43
N GLY A 28 26.11 6.59 -27.15
CA GLY A 28 25.87 5.48 -28.08
C GLY A 28 25.07 4.29 -27.54
N LEU A 29 24.87 4.20 -26.22
CA LEU A 29 24.24 3.04 -25.59
C LEU A 29 22.73 3.18 -25.33
N LEU A 30 22.13 4.33 -25.64
CA LEU A 30 20.69 4.57 -25.44
C LEU A 30 20.08 5.15 -26.72
N ALA A 31 19.16 4.38 -27.32
CA ALA A 31 18.34 4.87 -28.43
C ALA A 31 17.48 6.06 -27.95
N PRO A 32 17.33 7.14 -28.75
CA PRO A 32 16.53 8.28 -28.37
C PRO A 32 15.07 7.86 -28.15
N ARG A 33 14.54 8.11 -26.95
CA ARG A 33 13.12 7.90 -26.63
C ARG A 33 12.27 8.76 -27.57
N ARG A 34 11.42 8.13 -28.37
CA ARG A 34 10.37 8.83 -29.13
C ARG A 34 9.35 9.41 -28.13
N PRO A 35 9.02 10.70 -28.18
CA PRO A 35 7.95 11.25 -27.35
C PRO A 35 6.60 10.66 -27.80
N SER A 36 5.88 10.04 -26.87
CA SER A 36 4.49 9.63 -27.08
C SER A 36 3.59 10.87 -27.08
N PRO A 37 2.58 10.95 -27.96
CA PRO A 37 1.66 12.08 -27.99
C PRO A 37 0.78 12.12 -26.72
N PRO A 38 0.42 13.33 -26.22
CA PRO A 38 -0.41 13.48 -25.03
C PRO A 38 -1.82 12.91 -25.27
N ARG A 39 -2.29 12.09 -24.31
CA ARG A 39 -3.68 11.65 -24.21
C ARG A 39 -4.59 12.88 -24.10
N GLN A 40 -5.45 13.07 -25.08
CA GLN A 40 -6.51 14.06 -25.01
C GLN A 40 -7.52 13.61 -23.95
N SER A 41 -7.65 14.44 -22.92
CA SER A 41 -8.67 14.38 -21.89
C SER A 41 -10.03 14.67 -22.50
N ALA A 42 -10.92 13.66 -22.54
CA ALA A 42 -12.32 13.86 -22.84
C ALA A 42 -13.05 14.31 -21.56
N THR A 43 -13.50 15.56 -21.59
CA THR A 43 -14.42 16.20 -20.66
C THR A 43 -15.73 15.40 -20.51
N PRO A 44 -16.29 15.23 -19.30
CA PRO A 44 -17.60 14.65 -19.10
C PRO A 44 -18.71 15.68 -19.36
N ALA A 45 -19.76 15.26 -20.03
CA ALA A 45 -20.97 16.03 -20.32
C ALA A 45 -22.20 15.17 -19.91
N PRO A 46 -23.34 15.78 -19.56
CA PRO A 46 -23.87 15.73 -18.20
C PRO A 46 -25.18 14.94 -18.05
N ALA A 47 -25.53 14.72 -16.79
CA ALA A 47 -26.82 14.25 -16.31
C ALA A 47 -27.99 15.16 -16.74
N SER A 48 -29.17 14.55 -16.94
CA SER A 48 -30.46 15.22 -16.84
C SER A 48 -31.59 14.22 -16.56
N PRO A 49 -32.72 14.68 -15.98
CA PRO A 49 -33.51 13.98 -14.97
C PRO A 49 -34.97 13.72 -15.39
N ASP A 50 -35.70 12.94 -14.59
CA ASP A 50 -37.17 13.04 -14.35
C ASP A 50 -37.47 12.10 -13.16
N ALA A 51 -37.90 12.55 -11.97
CA ALA A 51 -39.22 13.10 -11.57
C ALA A 51 -40.36 12.13 -11.92
N THR A 52 -41.14 11.55 -10.99
CA THR A 52 -42.28 12.19 -10.26
C THR A 52 -42.93 11.03 -9.45
N GLU A 53 -42.94 11.04 -8.11
CA GLU A 53 -44.06 11.47 -7.22
C GLU A 53 -44.89 10.32 -6.61
N SER A 54 -44.87 10.21 -5.27
CA SER A 54 -46.06 10.22 -4.40
C SER A 54 -45.70 9.71 -2.99
N ALA A 55 -45.88 10.58 -2.00
CA ALA A 55 -45.87 10.31 -0.57
C ALA A 55 -47.32 10.14 -0.06
N PRO A 56 -47.63 10.11 1.26
CA PRO A 56 -46.99 9.46 2.42
C PRO A 56 -48.00 8.59 3.20
N ASN A 57 -47.53 7.66 4.05
CA ASN A 57 -48.32 7.31 5.25
C ASN A 57 -47.40 6.84 6.39
N ALA A 58 -47.60 7.41 7.57
CA ALA A 58 -46.81 7.21 8.79
C ALA A 58 -47.58 6.30 9.78
N PRO A 59 -47.14 6.15 11.04
CA PRO A 59 -46.08 5.26 11.52
C PRO A 59 -46.62 4.23 12.53
N ALA A 60 -45.99 3.05 12.67
CA ALA A 60 -46.25 2.17 13.82
C ALA A 60 -45.05 1.26 14.15
N ALA A 61 -44.41 1.61 15.26
CA ALA A 61 -43.70 0.82 16.27
C ALA A 61 -42.83 -0.41 15.89
N GLU A 62 -41.57 -0.31 16.33
CA GLU A 62 -40.53 -1.34 16.45
C GLU A 62 -41.00 -2.63 17.15
N PRO A 63 -40.32 -3.75 16.87
CA PRO A 63 -39.43 -4.26 17.91
C PRO A 63 -38.02 -4.61 17.42
N VAL A 64 -37.12 -4.50 18.39
CA VAL A 64 -35.66 -4.55 18.38
C VAL A 64 -35.09 -5.89 17.90
N ALA A 65 -34.13 -5.77 16.97
CA ALA A 65 -32.94 -6.59 16.74
C ALA A 65 -33.01 -8.11 16.94
N ALA A 66 -33.05 -8.83 15.82
CA ALA A 66 -32.16 -9.97 15.62
C ALA A 66 -31.16 -9.58 14.53
N VAL A 67 -29.91 -9.31 14.91
CA VAL A 67 -28.81 -9.16 13.96
C VAL A 67 -28.50 -10.55 13.42
N THR A 68 -29.23 -10.97 12.39
CA THR A 68 -28.79 -12.04 11.51
C THR A 68 -27.49 -11.57 10.85
N PRO A 69 -26.40 -12.35 10.88
CA PRO A 69 -25.23 -12.04 10.08
C PRO A 69 -25.70 -11.98 8.63
N ALA A 70 -25.46 -10.84 7.97
CA ALA A 70 -25.80 -10.67 6.58
C ALA A 70 -25.17 -11.82 5.80
N THR A 71 -26.01 -12.71 5.25
CA THR A 71 -25.58 -13.65 4.22
C THR A 71 -25.08 -12.77 3.09
N ARG A 72 -23.76 -12.73 2.90
CA ARG A 72 -23.14 -12.07 1.76
C ARG A 72 -23.75 -12.70 0.52
N GLU A 73 -24.57 -11.94 -0.20
CA GLU A 73 -25.11 -12.38 -1.48
C GLU A 73 -23.92 -12.79 -2.35
N ALA A 74 -23.88 -14.07 -2.70
CA ALA A 74 -22.89 -14.60 -3.62
C ALA A 74 -23.17 -13.98 -4.99
N VAL A 75 -22.50 -12.86 -5.28
CA VAL A 75 -22.45 -12.28 -6.62
C VAL A 75 -22.03 -13.39 -7.59
N PRO A 76 -22.72 -13.58 -8.72
CA PRO A 76 -22.37 -14.62 -9.68
C PRO A 76 -20.90 -14.48 -10.06
N ALA A 77 -20.13 -15.54 -9.79
CA ALA A 77 -18.69 -15.53 -10.01
C ALA A 77 -18.41 -15.34 -11.49
N ASP A 78 -17.80 -14.21 -11.85
CA ASP A 78 -17.21 -14.01 -13.16
C ASP A 78 -16.13 -15.10 -13.34
N PRO A 79 -16.25 -16.00 -14.33
CA PRO A 79 -15.29 -17.09 -14.52
C PRO A 79 -13.86 -16.58 -14.73
N ALA A 80 -13.67 -15.35 -15.20
CA ALA A 80 -12.36 -14.72 -15.30
C ALA A 80 -11.72 -14.48 -13.93
N LYS A 81 -12.52 -14.18 -12.88
CA LYS A 81 -12.04 -13.92 -11.52
C LYS A 81 -11.67 -15.18 -10.75
N ASN A 82 -12.05 -16.36 -11.21
CA ASN A 82 -11.71 -17.65 -10.59
C ASN A 82 -10.32 -18.16 -10.99
N LYS A 83 -9.65 -17.51 -11.94
CA LYS A 83 -8.29 -17.85 -12.32
C LYS A 83 -7.31 -17.40 -11.23
N VAL A 84 -6.36 -18.27 -10.87
CA VAL A 84 -5.26 -17.93 -9.96
C VAL A 84 -4.16 -17.19 -10.73
N ASP A 85 -3.82 -16.00 -10.26
CA ASP A 85 -2.75 -15.16 -10.82
C ASP A 85 -1.63 -14.94 -9.79
N ASN A 86 -0.44 -14.54 -10.27
CA ASN A 86 0.67 -14.17 -9.40
C ASN A 86 0.60 -12.66 -9.13
N VAL A 87 0.14 -12.29 -7.94
CA VAL A 87 -0.03 -10.91 -7.51
C VAL A 87 1.20 -10.48 -6.71
N PRO A 88 1.92 -9.42 -7.13
CA PRO A 88 3.11 -8.98 -6.42
C PRO A 88 2.75 -8.22 -5.13
N ALA A 89 3.45 -8.53 -4.04
CA ALA A 89 3.37 -7.79 -2.78
C ALA A 89 4.76 -7.45 -2.26
N TYR A 90 4.97 -6.19 -1.86
CA TYR A 90 6.24 -5.72 -1.30
C TYR A 90 6.23 -5.86 0.22
N ILE A 91 7.26 -6.53 0.75
CA ILE A 91 7.40 -6.81 2.19
C ILE A 91 8.79 -6.38 2.66
N SER A 92 8.88 -5.84 3.87
CA SER A 92 10.16 -5.53 4.53
C SER A 92 11.03 -6.79 4.68
N PRO A 93 12.35 -6.73 4.44
CA PRO A 93 13.25 -7.87 4.62
C PRO A 93 13.17 -8.50 6.01
N VAL A 94 12.95 -7.70 7.05
CA VAL A 94 12.81 -8.17 8.43
C VAL A 94 11.54 -9.01 8.59
N VAL A 95 10.42 -8.54 8.06
CA VAL A 95 9.14 -9.26 8.09
C VAL A 95 9.24 -10.54 7.27
N LEU A 96 9.83 -10.49 6.08
CA LEU A 96 10.04 -11.67 5.24
C LEU A 96 10.91 -12.74 5.93
N ALA A 97 11.95 -12.32 6.68
CA ALA A 97 12.76 -13.23 7.46
C ALA A 97 11.93 -13.94 8.55
N ALA A 98 11.07 -13.20 9.26
CA ALA A 98 10.18 -13.75 10.27
C ALA A 98 9.17 -14.74 9.68
N VAL A 99 8.53 -14.41 8.55
CA VAL A 99 7.62 -15.33 7.82
C VAL A 99 8.35 -16.62 7.44
N ARG A 100 9.61 -16.53 6.98
CA ARG A 100 10.41 -17.72 6.64
C ARG A 100 10.80 -18.56 7.87
N VAL A 101 10.97 -17.95 9.03
CA VAL A 101 11.19 -18.69 10.28
C VAL A 101 9.91 -19.41 10.66
N ALA A 102 8.77 -18.72 10.70
CA ALA A 102 7.48 -19.32 11.01
C ALA A 102 7.12 -20.49 10.08
N ARG A 103 7.35 -20.33 8.76
CA ARG A 103 7.17 -21.42 7.78
C ARG A 103 8.03 -22.65 8.12
N ARG A 104 9.30 -22.44 8.45
CA ARG A 104 10.23 -23.54 8.82
C ARG A 104 9.82 -24.20 10.15
N GLU A 105 9.37 -23.43 11.12
CA GLU A 105 8.86 -23.94 12.40
C GLU A 105 7.60 -24.79 12.19
N GLY A 106 6.66 -24.36 11.34
CA GLY A 106 5.47 -25.14 10.97
C GLY A 106 5.84 -26.50 10.35
N ILE A 107 6.77 -26.51 9.39
CA ILE A 107 7.27 -27.76 8.79
C ILE A 107 7.91 -28.66 9.86
N ALA A 108 8.71 -28.09 10.76
CA ALA A 108 9.31 -28.84 11.86
C ALA A 108 8.29 -29.40 12.86
N ALA A 109 7.14 -28.72 13.02
CA ALA A 109 6.00 -29.17 13.80
C ALA A 109 5.11 -30.19 13.07
N GLY A 110 5.44 -30.55 11.81
CA GLY A 110 4.69 -31.51 11.01
C GLY A 110 3.54 -30.91 10.19
N GLU A 111 3.42 -29.59 10.12
CA GLU A 111 2.50 -28.94 9.18
C GLU A 111 3.00 -29.10 7.73
N PRO A 112 2.09 -29.11 6.74
CA PRO A 112 2.48 -29.09 5.33
C PRO A 112 3.29 -27.83 5.01
N ASP A 113 4.14 -27.91 3.98
CA ASP A 113 4.90 -26.75 3.52
C ASP A 113 3.98 -25.71 2.88
N LYS A 114 3.60 -24.69 3.67
CA LYS A 114 2.66 -23.65 3.24
C LYS A 114 3.27 -22.65 2.27
N THR A 115 2.48 -22.18 1.32
CA THR A 115 2.85 -21.07 0.42
C THR A 115 2.72 -19.72 1.15
N TYR A 116 3.24 -18.64 0.56
CA TYR A 116 3.06 -17.31 1.15
C TYR A 116 1.57 -16.90 1.16
N ASP A 117 0.80 -17.20 0.11
CA ASP A 117 -0.64 -16.97 0.09
C ASP A 117 -1.38 -17.71 1.22
N GLU A 118 -1.05 -18.98 1.49
CA GLU A 118 -1.62 -19.71 2.63
C GLU A 118 -1.22 -19.10 3.98
N LEU A 119 0.05 -18.71 4.14
CA LEU A 119 0.52 -18.03 5.35
C LEU A 119 -0.13 -16.66 5.56
N LEU A 120 -0.57 -15.98 4.48
CA LEU A 120 -1.32 -14.73 4.56
C LEU A 120 -2.73 -14.98 5.08
N VAL A 121 -3.40 -16.05 4.62
CA VAL A 121 -4.72 -16.44 5.12
C VAL A 121 -4.63 -16.76 6.62
N ASP A 122 -3.67 -17.61 7.01
CA ASP A 122 -3.40 -17.92 8.43
C ASP A 122 -3.14 -16.65 9.26
N ALA A 123 -2.42 -15.68 8.70
CA ALA A 123 -2.13 -14.42 9.38
C ALA A 123 -3.37 -13.54 9.55
N LEU A 124 -4.24 -13.48 8.54
CA LEU A 124 -5.50 -12.76 8.60
C LEU A 124 -6.48 -13.35 9.61
N GLU A 125 -6.43 -14.67 9.83
CA GLU A 125 -7.24 -15.32 10.86
C GLU A 125 -6.71 -15.07 12.28
N ARG A 126 -5.40 -14.87 12.43
CA ARG A 126 -4.74 -14.65 13.73
C ARG A 126 -4.80 -13.20 14.20
N VAL A 127 -4.72 -12.25 13.26
CA VAL A 127 -4.56 -10.82 13.57
C VAL A 127 -5.92 -10.13 13.45
N PRO A 128 -6.45 -9.53 14.53
CA PRO A 128 -7.70 -8.80 14.45
C PRO A 128 -7.54 -7.54 13.59
N LEU A 129 -8.54 -7.25 12.74
CA LEU A 129 -8.53 -6.09 11.85
C LEU A 129 -8.35 -4.76 12.60
N GLU A 130 -8.76 -4.71 13.86
CA GLU A 130 -8.73 -3.51 14.69
C GLU A 130 -7.31 -3.12 15.07
N GLU A 131 -6.43 -4.11 15.30
CA GLU A 131 -5.00 -3.88 15.53
C GLU A 131 -4.32 -3.35 14.26
N ILE A 132 -4.69 -3.90 13.09
CA ILE A 132 -4.17 -3.44 11.81
C ILE A 132 -4.63 -2.01 11.54
N ARG A 133 -5.90 -1.70 11.82
CA ARG A 133 -6.48 -0.36 11.65
C ARG A 133 -5.78 0.67 12.55
N ALA A 134 -5.43 0.31 13.78
CA ALA A 134 -4.73 1.19 14.69
C ALA A 134 -3.35 1.63 14.15
N ILE A 135 -2.66 0.78 13.39
CA ILE A 135 -1.35 1.11 12.79
C ILE A 135 -1.47 2.17 11.70
N PHE A 136 -2.54 2.10 10.90
CA PHE A 136 -2.76 3.03 9.80
C PHE A 136 -3.59 4.26 10.21
N ALA A 137 -4.11 4.27 11.43
CA ALA A 137 -4.81 5.42 11.98
C ALA A 137 -3.88 6.64 11.95
N PRO A 138 -4.38 7.81 11.51
CA PRO A 138 -3.62 9.04 11.63
C PRO A 138 -3.36 9.30 13.12
N GLU A 139 -2.08 9.33 13.52
CA GLU A 139 -1.73 9.82 14.86
C GLU A 139 -2.24 11.24 15.00
N ASP A 140 -2.99 11.50 16.07
CA ASP A 140 -3.39 12.85 16.44
C ASP A 140 -2.11 13.69 16.57
N ALA A 141 -2.05 14.78 15.83
CA ALA A 141 -0.91 15.68 15.87
C ALA A 141 -0.78 16.24 17.29
N GLU A 142 0.19 15.75 18.07
CA GLU A 142 0.56 16.38 19.33
C GLU A 142 0.80 17.86 19.06
N ALA A 143 -0.06 18.70 19.63
CA ALA A 143 -0.03 20.15 19.48
C ALA A 143 1.17 20.73 20.24
N GLY A 144 2.37 20.58 19.68
CA GLY A 144 3.63 21.00 20.30
C GLY A 144 4.42 21.96 19.43
N GLY A 145 4.02 23.23 19.36
CA GLY A 145 4.81 24.32 18.79
C GLY A 145 4.01 25.39 18.06
N LEU A 146 4.59 26.60 17.94
CA LEU A 146 4.02 27.75 17.20
C LEU A 146 3.77 27.45 15.71
N LEU A 147 4.44 26.45 15.15
CA LEU A 147 4.24 25.92 13.80
C LEU A 147 4.25 24.39 13.88
N GLN A 148 3.21 23.75 13.35
CA GLN A 148 3.18 22.29 13.27
C GLN A 148 4.26 21.80 12.31
N ARG A 149 5.27 21.09 12.84
CA ARG A 149 6.21 20.35 11.99
C ARG A 149 5.47 19.15 11.42
N ARG A 150 5.52 18.98 10.10
CA ARG A 150 5.01 17.76 9.45
C ARG A 150 5.82 16.57 9.96
N LYS A 151 5.19 15.67 10.74
CA LYS A 151 5.81 14.40 11.15
C LYS A 151 6.16 13.62 9.87
N ARG A 152 7.43 13.23 9.74
CA ARG A 152 7.86 12.39 8.62
C ARG A 152 7.22 11.02 8.84
N ARG A 153 6.31 10.62 7.95
CA ARG A 153 5.84 9.23 7.91
C ARG A 153 7.05 8.33 7.71
N SER A 154 7.08 7.20 8.42
CA SER A 154 8.01 6.11 8.14
C SER A 154 7.99 5.85 6.63
N ARG A 155 9.09 6.18 5.93
CA ARG A 155 9.25 5.73 4.55
C ARG A 155 9.53 4.24 4.65
N GLY A 156 8.67 3.41 4.05
CA GLY A 156 8.86 1.96 4.04
C GLY A 156 10.29 1.63 3.64
N ALA A 157 11.00 0.91 4.52
CA ALA A 157 12.32 0.37 4.20
C ALA A 157 12.19 -0.45 2.91
N GLY A 158 13.16 -0.33 1.99
CA GLY A 158 13.11 -0.96 0.68
C GLY A 158 12.63 -2.41 0.78
N GLY A 159 11.45 -2.67 0.21
CA GLY A 159 10.79 -3.98 0.31
C GLY A 159 11.33 -4.96 -0.73
N THR A 160 11.33 -6.24 -0.39
CA THR A 160 11.47 -7.33 -1.36
C THR A 160 10.08 -7.69 -1.89
N GLN A 161 9.97 -7.91 -3.20
CA GLN A 161 8.73 -8.34 -3.82
C GLN A 161 8.56 -9.86 -3.67
N ILE A 162 7.43 -10.30 -3.12
CA ILE A 162 6.97 -11.69 -3.17
C ILE A 162 5.81 -11.82 -4.16
N GLN A 163 5.50 -13.06 -4.56
CA GLN A 163 4.36 -13.37 -5.42
C GLN A 163 3.33 -14.15 -4.60
N LEU A 164 2.12 -13.62 -4.50
CA LEU A 164 0.96 -14.28 -3.90
C LEU A 164 0.17 -14.96 -5.01
N ARG A 165 -0.16 -16.24 -4.83
CA ARG A 165 -0.98 -16.98 -5.78
C ARG A 165 -2.44 -16.90 -5.36
N ILE A 166 -3.13 -15.87 -5.81
CA ILE A 166 -4.53 -15.61 -5.43
C ILE A 166 -5.40 -15.39 -6.65
N THR A 167 -6.70 -15.61 -6.48
CA THR A 167 -7.71 -15.33 -7.49
C THR A 167 -8.00 -13.84 -7.62
N GLY A 168 -8.59 -13.42 -8.74
CA GLY A 168 -9.04 -12.03 -8.91
C GLY A 168 -10.06 -11.60 -7.86
N ALA A 169 -10.94 -12.52 -7.43
CA ALA A 169 -11.88 -12.25 -6.34
C ALA A 169 -11.18 -12.00 -4.99
N GLN A 170 -10.19 -12.82 -4.64
CA GLN A 170 -9.37 -12.61 -3.43
C GLN A 170 -8.53 -11.34 -3.52
N GLU A 171 -8.05 -10.97 -4.71
CA GLU A 171 -7.33 -9.73 -4.92
C GLU A 171 -8.22 -8.50 -4.65
N ASP A 172 -9.47 -8.53 -5.14
CA ASP A 172 -10.47 -7.50 -4.89
C ASP A 172 -10.77 -7.40 -3.38
N GLU A 173 -11.04 -8.53 -2.72
CA GLU A 173 -11.28 -8.58 -1.27
C GLU A 173 -10.09 -8.04 -0.46
N LEU A 174 -8.87 -8.40 -0.83
CA LEU A 174 -7.66 -7.92 -0.16
C LEU A 174 -7.48 -6.40 -0.36
N THR A 175 -7.94 -5.87 -1.49
CA THR A 175 -7.94 -4.43 -1.78
C THR A 175 -9.01 -3.70 -0.96
N GLU A 176 -10.20 -4.27 -0.84
CA GLU A 176 -11.28 -3.75 0.01
C GLU A 176 -10.87 -3.75 1.49
N LEU A 177 -10.28 -4.84 1.98
CA LEU A 177 -9.75 -4.94 3.34
C LEU A 177 -8.68 -3.89 3.61
N ALA A 178 -7.70 -3.75 2.71
CA ALA A 178 -6.67 -2.73 2.82
C ALA A 178 -7.25 -1.31 2.89
N ALA A 179 -8.27 -1.02 2.06
CA ALA A 179 -8.96 0.26 2.09
C ALA A 179 -9.74 0.47 3.40
N SER A 180 -10.40 -0.58 3.92
CA SER A 180 -11.22 -0.51 5.14
C SER A 180 -10.42 -0.14 6.40
N VAL A 181 -9.16 -0.58 6.48
CA VAL A 181 -8.25 -0.26 7.58
C VAL A 181 -7.45 1.04 7.34
N GLY A 182 -7.60 1.68 6.19
CA GLY A 182 -6.88 2.91 5.84
C GLY A 182 -5.44 2.70 5.36
N ALA A 183 -5.08 1.48 4.94
CA ALA A 183 -3.74 1.22 4.41
C ALA A 183 -3.50 1.98 3.09
N PRO A 184 -2.30 2.56 2.89
CA PRO A 184 -2.00 3.34 1.68
C PRO A 184 -1.84 2.47 0.42
N SER A 185 -1.63 1.17 0.59
CA SER A 185 -1.56 0.20 -0.50
C SER A 185 -1.79 -1.22 0.02
N ARG A 186 -2.13 -2.14 -0.89
CA ARG A 186 -2.24 -3.57 -0.59
C ARG A 186 -0.95 -4.17 -0.04
N SER A 187 0.20 -3.76 -0.59
CA SER A 187 1.49 -4.20 -0.07
C SER A 187 1.75 -3.73 1.36
N ALA A 188 1.35 -2.50 1.70
CA ALA A 188 1.46 -2.00 3.06
C ALA A 188 0.58 -2.82 4.02
N PHE A 189 -0.65 -3.12 3.62
CA PHE A 189 -1.56 -3.98 4.38
C PHE A 189 -0.96 -5.37 4.62
N VAL A 190 -0.54 -6.06 3.55
CA VAL A 190 0.07 -7.40 3.63
C VAL A 190 1.32 -7.39 4.50
N ASN A 191 2.18 -6.37 4.38
CA ASN A 191 3.37 -6.24 5.21
C ASN A 191 3.03 -6.14 6.71
N GLU A 192 2.04 -5.33 7.09
CA GLU A 192 1.64 -5.19 8.50
C GLU A 192 0.94 -6.43 9.04
N VAL A 193 0.09 -7.10 8.24
CA VAL A 193 -0.52 -8.37 8.60
C VAL A 193 0.55 -9.40 8.94
N TYR A 194 1.56 -9.56 8.06
CA TYR A 194 2.67 -10.47 8.34
C TYR A 194 3.52 -10.04 9.52
N ARG A 195 3.74 -8.73 9.70
CA ARG A 195 4.49 -8.21 10.83
C ARG A 195 3.80 -8.62 12.13
N LEU A 196 2.51 -8.32 12.28
CA LEU A 196 1.75 -8.66 13.49
C LEU A 196 1.66 -10.17 13.73
N ALA A 197 1.49 -10.97 12.67
CA ALA A 197 1.34 -12.41 12.82
C ALA A 197 2.64 -13.16 13.17
N TYR A 198 3.79 -12.70 12.66
CA TYR A 198 5.03 -13.50 12.68
C TYR A 198 6.24 -12.78 13.26
N LEU A 199 6.25 -11.45 13.30
CA LEU A 199 7.33 -10.71 13.94
C LEU A 199 7.01 -10.56 15.43
N LYS A 200 7.55 -11.49 16.24
CA LYS A 200 7.47 -11.44 17.70
C LYS A 200 8.25 -10.20 18.19
N GLU A 201 7.60 -9.35 18.98
CA GLU A 201 8.24 -8.23 19.69
C GLU A 201 9.10 -8.72 20.87
#